data_AF-A0A8B7E6L9-F1
#
_entry.id   AF-A0A8B7E6L9-F1
#
_cell.length_a   1.000
_cell.length_b   1.000
_cell.length_c   1.000
_cell.angle_alpha   90.00
_cell.angle_beta   90.00
_cell.angle_gamma   90.00
#
_symmetry.space_group_name_H-M   'P 1'
#
loop_
_entity.id
_entity.type
_entity.pdbx_description
1 polymer ?
#
loop_
_entity_poly.entity_id
_entity_poly.type
_entity_poly.pdbx_seq_one_letter_code
_entity_poly.pdbx_strand_id
1 'polypeptide(L)'
;NPGVWFHEDGSGRLVIYAAVSGNNNSSIITDSLTLGLWSNVKICQFLLYGKHWFSVDINGINVYRGENCFAADFKDMKVYVSSLWNNSQNGSLSDFLIINGKAEYIVESINTSLVKKRVVAEISKLDKEYLFSFNFYPIAFKSGLHSIIYFNIAANVINNGNDIVLGIWLDEYGRGRLKILALINRNLTSFYYPIKLNMWSIIELCQSFNGLFYLYTIRINGKVVFSNINNQVQSLDNIKVYASNPFDNAQYGLIKSFFLVNGNLHNEMESVYIPNKVYLDHINHGQEIFLTQGLYIGTLRILRKEYTISFNLKPMSYSKGVKSVFHLTSDDANNLYGSKGLVILFHEDGSGRLVINAAISGNSSYTVITNPLSLWVWSNIKICQWSLYGKYSFTIDINGVNIHQTENLLAVDFNRMKVYVSDIWDEAQNGTISDILVVNRKAEYIVKSINTPLVKGKFLAQIPKLDKEYLVSIDLNPIIFQYGLHNVIYFVVESNAFNNRSEILGIWLDENGKERLKIVALINKNLTSFYYPIEINMWSKIELSQGFNGFFYLYTIRMNGKLVFSSINNHVQSFDIVKVYASNSWDNVQKAIIKNFFVINGNLYDAADFIAIHPK
;
A
#
# COMPACT_ATOMS: atom_id res chain seq x y z
N ASN A 1 -32.86 -8.80 7.27
CA ASN A 1 -31.48 -9.04 7.75
C ASN A 1 -30.66 -9.64 6.62
N PRO A 2 -29.41 -9.20 6.42
CA PRO A 2 -28.56 -9.75 5.38
C PRO A 2 -28.23 -11.21 5.68
N GLY A 3 -28.36 -12.07 4.68
CA GLY A 3 -27.80 -13.42 4.68
C GLY A 3 -27.09 -13.67 3.35
N VAL A 4 -26.21 -14.66 3.33
CA VAL A 4 -25.40 -15.01 2.16
C VAL A 4 -25.54 -16.50 1.90
N TRP A 5 -25.96 -16.86 0.70
CA TRP A 5 -26.14 -18.23 0.25
C TRP A 5 -25.36 -18.44 -1.05
N PHE A 6 -24.98 -19.68 -1.35
CA PHE A 6 -24.63 -20.04 -2.72
C PHE A 6 -25.91 -20.24 -3.54
N HIS A 7 -25.88 -19.82 -4.79
CA HIS A 7 -26.99 -20.01 -5.72
C HIS A 7 -27.20 -21.51 -5.97
N GLU A 8 -28.48 -21.93 -6.03
CA GLU A 8 -28.88 -23.35 -6.08
C GLU A 8 -28.52 -24.07 -7.39
N ASP A 9 -28.25 -23.31 -8.45
CA ASP A 9 -27.84 -23.82 -9.77
C ASP A 9 -26.41 -24.38 -9.80
N GLY A 10 -25.67 -24.33 -8.68
CA GLY A 10 -24.30 -24.82 -8.60
C GLY A 10 -23.27 -23.95 -9.34
N SER A 11 -23.66 -22.76 -9.80
CA SER A 11 -22.78 -21.85 -10.55
C SER A 11 -21.63 -21.27 -9.71
N GLY A 12 -21.69 -21.40 -8.38
CA GLY A 12 -20.75 -20.75 -7.47
C GLY A 12 -21.05 -19.27 -7.21
N ARG A 13 -22.15 -18.73 -7.77
CA ARG A 13 -22.65 -17.37 -7.47
C ARG A 13 -23.15 -17.30 -6.03
N LEU A 14 -23.04 -16.13 -5.42
CA LEU A 14 -23.72 -15.85 -4.15
C LEU A 14 -25.09 -15.23 -4.40
N VAL A 15 -26.04 -15.58 -3.54
CA VAL A 15 -27.32 -14.89 -3.38
C VAL A 15 -27.31 -14.23 -2.01
N ILE A 16 -27.47 -12.91 -1.99
CA ILE A 16 -27.47 -12.12 -0.77
C ILE A 16 -28.89 -11.57 -0.58
N TYR A 17 -29.61 -12.11 0.41
CA TYR A 17 -30.92 -11.57 0.77
C TYR A 17 -30.75 -10.51 1.85
N ALA A 18 -31.33 -9.33 1.67
CA ALA A 18 -31.34 -8.26 2.66
C ALA A 18 -32.68 -7.51 2.65
N ALA A 19 -32.99 -6.84 3.77
CA ALA A 19 -34.13 -5.94 3.83
C ALA A 19 -33.69 -4.57 3.30
N VAL A 20 -34.20 -4.14 2.15
CA VAL A 20 -33.80 -2.89 1.48
C VAL A 20 -35.05 -2.18 0.98
N SER A 21 -35.21 -0.91 1.36
CA SER A 21 -36.31 -0.02 0.93
C SER A 21 -37.72 -0.62 1.10
N GLY A 22 -37.97 -1.26 2.25
CA GLY A 22 -39.28 -1.85 2.59
C GLY A 22 -39.55 -3.22 1.95
N ASN A 23 -38.66 -3.72 1.09
CA ASN A 23 -38.69 -5.12 0.65
C ASN A 23 -37.87 -5.97 1.62
N ASN A 24 -38.56 -6.91 2.29
CA ASN A 24 -37.96 -7.76 3.32
C ASN A 24 -37.02 -8.84 2.75
N ASN A 25 -37.13 -9.16 1.45
CA ASN A 25 -36.41 -10.26 0.77
C ASN A 25 -35.72 -9.79 -0.51
N SER A 26 -35.16 -8.57 -0.55
CA SER A 26 -34.38 -8.12 -1.70
C SER A 26 -33.18 -9.04 -1.92
N SER A 27 -33.08 -9.62 -3.11
CA SER A 27 -32.01 -10.56 -3.47
C SER A 27 -31.00 -9.91 -4.40
N ILE A 28 -29.73 -9.97 -4.04
CA ILE A 28 -28.61 -9.57 -4.88
C ILE A 28 -27.87 -10.84 -5.29
N ILE A 29 -27.77 -11.09 -6.60
CA ILE A 29 -27.02 -12.23 -7.14
C ILE A 29 -25.66 -11.71 -7.62
N THR A 30 -24.58 -12.35 -7.18
CA THR A 30 -23.21 -11.98 -7.56
C THR A 30 -22.73 -12.80 -8.76
N ASP A 31 -21.58 -12.44 -9.30
CA ASP A 31 -20.80 -13.33 -10.16
C ASP A 31 -20.30 -14.56 -9.39
N SER A 32 -19.91 -15.60 -10.14
CA SER A 32 -19.41 -16.85 -9.59
C SER A 32 -18.11 -16.66 -8.83
N LEU A 33 -18.02 -17.21 -7.62
CA LEU A 33 -16.77 -17.27 -6.89
C LEU A 33 -15.87 -18.37 -7.46
N THR A 34 -14.56 -18.12 -7.49
CA THR A 34 -13.58 -19.13 -7.91
C THR A 34 -13.40 -20.18 -6.82
N LEU A 35 -13.66 -21.44 -7.15
CA LEU A 35 -13.53 -22.57 -6.23
C LEU A 35 -12.09 -22.70 -5.71
N GLY A 36 -11.95 -22.89 -4.40
CA GLY A 36 -10.65 -23.11 -3.74
C GLY A 36 -9.84 -21.83 -3.45
N LEU A 37 -10.35 -20.64 -3.80
CA LEU A 37 -9.73 -19.35 -3.50
C LEU A 37 -10.52 -18.59 -2.42
N TRP A 38 -9.82 -17.79 -1.62
CA TRP A 38 -10.46 -16.86 -0.68
C TRP A 38 -11.15 -15.74 -1.44
N SER A 39 -12.41 -15.46 -1.08
CA SER A 39 -13.13 -14.28 -1.54
C SER A 39 -13.53 -13.40 -0.35
N ASN A 40 -13.36 -12.09 -0.48
CA ASN A 40 -13.84 -11.11 0.48
C ASN A 40 -15.28 -10.73 0.13
N VAL A 41 -16.18 -10.77 1.12
CA VAL A 41 -17.58 -10.33 0.95
C VAL A 41 -17.81 -9.23 1.97
N LYS A 42 -18.23 -8.06 1.51
CA LYS A 42 -18.58 -6.92 2.35
C LYS A 42 -20.00 -6.50 2.05
N ILE A 43 -20.84 -6.48 3.08
CA ILE A 43 -22.22 -6.00 3.00
C ILE A 43 -22.32 -4.85 3.99
N CYS A 44 -22.74 -3.68 3.53
CA CYS A 44 -22.86 -2.53 4.40
C CYS A 44 -24.06 -1.65 4.09
N GLN A 45 -24.49 -0.92 5.10
CA GLN A 45 -25.41 0.20 5.01
C GLN A 45 -24.73 1.44 5.56
N PHE A 46 -24.83 2.57 4.88
CA PHE A 46 -24.20 3.83 5.30
C PHE A 46 -25.04 5.04 4.92
N LEU A 47 -24.90 6.14 5.67
CA LEU A 47 -25.51 7.43 5.37
C LEU A 47 -24.57 8.24 4.48
N LEU A 48 -25.07 8.75 3.35
CA LEU A 48 -24.34 9.63 2.44
C LEU A 48 -25.30 10.68 1.88
N TYR A 49 -24.95 11.97 2.04
CA TYR A 49 -25.79 13.11 1.64
C TYR A 49 -27.22 13.08 2.19
N GLY A 50 -27.38 12.68 3.47
CA GLY A 50 -28.70 12.60 4.12
C GLY A 50 -29.56 11.42 3.68
N LYS A 51 -29.04 10.52 2.83
CA LYS A 51 -29.72 9.32 2.34
C LYS A 51 -28.99 8.07 2.81
N HIS A 52 -29.75 7.04 3.19
CA HIS A 52 -29.15 5.74 3.49
C HIS A 52 -28.92 4.95 2.21
N TRP A 53 -27.79 4.28 2.11
CA TRP A 53 -27.38 3.45 0.99
C TRP A 53 -27.09 2.04 1.46
N PHE A 54 -27.54 1.05 0.73
CA PHE A 54 -27.18 -0.36 0.90
C PHE A 54 -26.21 -0.77 -0.21
N SER A 55 -25.16 -1.50 0.15
CA SER A 55 -24.04 -1.80 -0.72
C SER A 55 -23.53 -3.22 -0.47
N VAL A 56 -23.22 -3.92 -1.55
CA VAL A 56 -22.56 -5.23 -1.53
C VAL A 56 -21.29 -5.15 -2.35
N ASP A 57 -20.17 -5.50 -1.74
CA ASP A 57 -18.87 -5.60 -2.40
C ASP A 57 -18.35 -7.05 -2.35
N ILE A 58 -17.84 -7.56 -3.46
CA ILE A 58 -17.17 -8.86 -3.58
C ILE A 58 -15.73 -8.61 -4.04
N ASN A 59 -14.74 -9.05 -3.27
CA ASN A 59 -13.32 -8.83 -3.54
C ASN A 59 -12.94 -7.36 -3.75
N GLY A 60 -13.65 -6.46 -3.04
CA GLY A 60 -13.48 -5.00 -3.16
C GLY A 60 -14.23 -4.36 -4.34
N ILE A 61 -14.92 -5.14 -5.17
CA ILE A 61 -15.76 -4.68 -6.28
C ILE A 61 -17.17 -4.46 -5.76
N ASN A 62 -17.75 -3.28 -5.98
CA ASN A 62 -19.16 -3.06 -5.67
C ASN A 62 -20.05 -3.77 -6.69
N VAL A 63 -20.72 -4.86 -6.29
CA VAL A 63 -21.65 -5.61 -7.16
C VAL A 63 -23.08 -5.12 -7.05
N TYR A 64 -23.40 -4.35 -6.00
CA TYR A 64 -24.69 -3.71 -5.84
C TYR A 64 -24.57 -2.45 -4.99
N ARG A 65 -25.27 -1.40 -5.41
CA ARG A 65 -25.54 -0.21 -4.59
C ARG A 65 -26.93 0.33 -4.89
N GLY A 66 -27.72 0.56 -3.85
CA GLY A 66 -29.04 1.15 -3.96
C GLY A 66 -29.38 2.03 -2.76
N GLU A 67 -30.20 3.05 -2.98
CA GLU A 67 -30.75 3.86 -1.89
C GLU A 67 -31.68 2.98 -1.03
N ASN A 68 -31.49 3.02 0.29
CA ASN A 68 -32.38 2.41 1.28
C ASN A 68 -33.27 3.47 1.92
N CYS A 69 -34.43 3.73 1.31
CA CYS A 69 -35.34 4.79 1.75
C CYS A 69 -36.06 4.46 3.09
N PHE A 70 -35.99 3.21 3.55
CA PHE A 70 -36.62 2.71 4.77
C PHE A 70 -35.60 2.00 5.66
N ALA A 71 -34.44 2.63 5.86
CA ALA A 71 -33.45 2.15 6.81
C ALA A 71 -34.03 2.10 8.23
N ALA A 72 -33.82 1.00 8.94
CA ALA A 72 -34.31 0.78 10.30
C ALA A 72 -33.27 0.06 11.16
N ASP A 73 -33.36 0.28 12.47
CA ASP A 73 -32.52 -0.40 13.45
C ASP A 73 -33.08 -1.79 13.78
N PHE A 74 -32.19 -2.78 13.84
CA PHE A 74 -32.54 -4.14 14.23
C PHE A 74 -32.06 -4.43 15.65
N LYS A 75 -32.96 -4.93 16.49
CA LYS A 75 -32.66 -5.34 17.87
C LYS A 75 -32.50 -6.85 17.94
N ASP A 76 -31.66 -7.32 18.87
CA ASP A 76 -31.48 -8.73 19.21
C ASP A 76 -31.10 -9.64 18.02
N MET A 77 -30.27 -9.11 17.11
CA MET A 77 -29.82 -9.88 15.95
C MET A 77 -28.99 -11.10 16.35
N LYS A 78 -29.41 -12.27 15.86
CA LYS A 78 -28.64 -13.51 15.93
C LYS A 78 -27.89 -13.71 14.63
N VAL A 79 -26.64 -14.17 14.74
CA VAL A 79 -25.74 -14.37 13.61
C VAL A 79 -25.30 -15.83 13.59
N TYR A 80 -25.33 -16.44 12.41
CA TYR A 80 -24.98 -17.85 12.21
C TYR A 80 -24.01 -17.97 11.03
N VAL A 81 -22.97 -18.79 11.16
CA VAL A 81 -21.99 -19.09 10.10
C VAL A 81 -22.59 -20.00 9.01
N SER A 82 -23.72 -20.64 9.30
CA SER A 82 -24.59 -21.31 8.34
C SER A 82 -26.03 -21.24 8.85
N SER A 83 -27.01 -21.33 7.93
CA SER A 83 -28.42 -21.43 8.28
C SER A 83 -28.67 -22.59 9.25
N LEU A 84 -29.54 -22.39 10.24
CA LEU A 84 -30.05 -23.46 11.11
C LEU A 84 -30.98 -24.42 10.36
N TRP A 85 -31.51 -23.99 9.23
CA TRP A 85 -32.63 -24.64 8.54
C TRP A 85 -32.24 -25.17 7.16
N ASN A 86 -31.05 -24.84 6.66
CA ASN A 86 -30.56 -25.27 5.36
C ASN A 86 -29.19 -25.94 5.50
N ASN A 87 -28.88 -26.82 4.56
CA ASN A 87 -27.57 -27.47 4.50
C ASN A 87 -26.46 -26.42 4.33
N SER A 88 -25.36 -26.58 5.08
CA SER A 88 -24.18 -25.75 4.93
C SER A 88 -23.41 -26.15 3.66
N GLN A 89 -22.98 -25.17 2.88
CA GLN A 89 -22.00 -25.41 1.82
C GLN A 89 -20.65 -25.77 2.44
N ASN A 90 -19.91 -26.71 1.82
CA ASN A 90 -18.55 -27.02 2.24
C ASN A 90 -17.62 -25.83 1.93
N GLY A 91 -16.93 -25.31 2.93
CA GLY A 91 -16.07 -24.13 2.81
C GLY A 91 -15.48 -23.69 4.15
N SER A 92 -14.68 -22.64 4.11
CA SER A 92 -14.09 -22.01 5.30
C SER A 92 -14.42 -20.51 5.32
N LEU A 93 -14.69 -19.97 6.50
CA LEU A 93 -14.89 -18.54 6.73
C LEU A 93 -13.75 -18.01 7.60
N SER A 94 -13.15 -16.89 7.21
CA SER A 94 -12.11 -16.18 7.96
C SER A 94 -12.40 -14.69 7.99
N ASP A 95 -11.80 -13.97 8.94
CA ASP A 95 -11.92 -12.51 9.10
C ASP A 95 -13.37 -11.98 9.11
N PHE A 96 -14.30 -12.79 9.63
CA PHE A 96 -15.72 -12.43 9.72
C PHE A 96 -15.94 -11.34 10.77
N LEU A 97 -16.39 -10.19 10.30
CA LEU A 97 -16.59 -9.00 11.12
C LEU A 97 -17.96 -8.39 10.84
N ILE A 98 -18.71 -8.14 11.92
CA ILE A 98 -19.93 -7.34 11.88
C ILE A 98 -19.66 -6.09 12.70
N ILE A 99 -19.84 -4.95 12.06
CA ILE A 99 -19.67 -3.65 12.69
C ILE A 99 -21.03 -2.97 12.74
N ASN A 100 -21.44 -2.58 13.93
CA ASN A 100 -22.52 -1.62 14.10
C ASN A 100 -21.90 -0.23 14.26
N GLY A 101 -22.31 0.74 13.43
CA GLY A 101 -21.65 2.04 13.32
C GLY A 101 -20.66 2.15 12.14
N LYS A 102 -20.10 3.34 11.95
CA LYS A 102 -19.15 3.64 10.86
C LYS A 102 -17.73 3.29 11.29
N ALA A 103 -17.10 2.34 10.59
CA ALA A 103 -15.68 2.07 10.76
C ALA A 103 -14.83 3.07 9.96
N GLU A 104 -13.94 3.76 10.65
CA GLU A 104 -12.98 4.67 10.05
C GLU A 104 -11.60 4.04 10.05
N TYR A 105 -11.11 3.70 8.85
CA TYR A 105 -9.81 3.09 8.66
C TYR A 105 -8.70 4.15 8.81
N ILE A 106 -7.89 3.98 9.87
CA ILE A 106 -6.66 4.73 10.14
C ILE A 106 -5.53 4.19 9.26
N VAL A 107 -5.45 2.87 9.11
CA VAL A 107 -4.58 2.16 8.15
C VAL A 107 -5.44 1.19 7.35
N GLU A 108 -5.45 1.30 6.03
CA GLU A 108 -6.20 0.41 5.14
C GLU A 108 -5.56 -1.01 5.10
N SER A 109 -5.92 -1.85 4.13
CA SER A 109 -5.46 -3.24 4.01
C SER A 109 -3.96 -3.39 3.66
N ILE A 110 -3.24 -2.30 3.44
CA ILE A 110 -1.84 -2.27 3.04
C ILE A 110 -0.93 -2.45 4.25
N ASN A 111 0.09 -3.30 4.09
CA ASN A 111 1.14 -3.51 5.08
C ASN A 111 1.89 -2.20 5.38
N THR A 112 1.70 -1.67 6.58
CA THR A 112 2.30 -0.42 7.03
C THR A 112 3.34 -0.69 8.10
N SER A 113 4.57 -0.25 7.88
CA SER A 113 5.65 -0.38 8.85
C SER A 113 5.50 0.61 10.01
N LEU A 114 5.94 0.17 11.19
CA LEU A 114 5.96 0.96 12.41
C LEU A 114 7.16 1.90 12.39
N VAL A 115 6.91 3.20 12.59
CA VAL A 115 7.95 4.24 12.53
C VAL A 115 7.78 5.14 13.75
N LYS A 116 8.85 5.28 14.52
CA LYS A 116 8.89 6.11 15.73
C LYS A 116 8.40 7.53 15.44
N LYS A 117 7.60 8.12 16.33
CA LYS A 117 7.00 9.48 16.22
C LYS A 117 5.96 9.67 15.12
N ARG A 118 5.59 8.63 14.37
CA ARG A 118 4.60 8.76 13.29
C ARG A 118 3.18 8.86 13.84
N VAL A 119 2.57 10.05 13.77
CA VAL A 119 1.13 10.25 14.00
C VAL A 119 0.35 9.67 12.81
N VAL A 120 -0.58 8.75 13.09
CA VAL A 120 -1.45 8.10 12.10
C VAL A 120 -2.90 8.57 12.17
N ALA A 121 -3.36 9.14 13.29
CA ALA A 121 -4.69 9.76 13.40
C ALA A 121 -4.74 10.81 14.52
N GLU A 122 -5.67 11.76 14.41
CA GLU A 122 -6.06 12.72 15.45
C GLU A 122 -7.58 12.64 15.67
N ILE A 123 -7.97 11.96 16.74
CA ILE A 123 -9.37 11.77 17.08
C ILE A 123 -9.78 12.97 17.93
N SER A 124 -10.60 13.87 17.37
CA SER A 124 -11.08 15.07 18.07
C SER A 124 -11.81 14.71 19.36
N LYS A 125 -12.60 13.63 19.33
CA LYS A 125 -13.30 13.08 20.48
C LYS A 125 -13.49 11.58 20.35
N LEU A 126 -13.00 10.82 21.33
CA LEU A 126 -13.28 9.40 21.50
C LEU A 126 -14.43 9.26 22.50
N ASP A 127 -15.51 8.64 22.08
CA ASP A 127 -16.70 8.46 22.89
C ASP A 127 -16.51 7.41 23.98
N LYS A 128 -17.52 7.29 24.84
CA LYS A 128 -17.53 6.29 25.92
C LYS A 128 -17.59 4.86 25.41
N GLU A 129 -18.08 4.66 24.18
CA GLU A 129 -18.11 3.37 23.50
C GLU A 129 -17.22 3.43 22.26
N TYR A 130 -16.32 2.47 22.11
CA TYR A 130 -15.43 2.39 20.95
C TYR A 130 -14.91 0.98 20.70
N LEU A 131 -14.45 0.75 19.48
CA LEU A 131 -13.68 -0.42 19.07
C LEU A 131 -12.48 0.04 18.25
N PHE A 132 -11.27 -0.28 18.73
CA PHE A 132 -10.07 -0.30 17.91
C PHE A 132 -9.77 -1.72 17.48
N SER A 133 -9.46 -1.93 16.21
CA SER A 133 -9.04 -3.23 15.69
C SER A 133 -7.96 -3.05 14.64
N PHE A 134 -6.93 -3.89 14.69
CA PHE A 134 -5.85 -3.91 13.72
C PHE A 134 -5.16 -5.28 13.67
N ASN A 135 -4.54 -5.56 12.53
CA ASN A 135 -3.71 -6.74 12.35
C ASN A 135 -2.25 -6.38 12.56
N PHE A 136 -1.52 -7.19 13.33
CA PHE A 136 -0.10 -7.01 13.60
C PHE A 136 0.72 -8.23 13.18
N TYR A 137 1.83 -8.00 12.49
CA TYR A 137 2.80 -9.01 12.07
C TYR A 137 4.19 -8.65 12.63
N PRO A 138 4.69 -9.37 13.65
CA PRO A 138 6.04 -9.14 14.18
C PRO A 138 7.11 -9.82 13.30
N ILE A 139 8.15 -9.07 12.95
CA ILE A 139 9.28 -9.57 12.14
C ILE A 139 10.46 -9.99 13.01
N ALA A 140 10.67 -9.33 14.15
CA ALA A 140 11.74 -9.68 15.09
C ALA A 140 11.32 -9.39 16.53
N PHE A 141 11.77 -10.21 17.48
CA PHE A 141 11.70 -9.90 18.91
C PHE A 141 13.08 -9.49 19.38
N LYS A 142 13.19 -8.26 19.88
CA LYS A 142 14.45 -7.72 20.43
C LYS A 142 14.22 -7.33 21.90
N SER A 143 15.28 -7.40 22.70
CA SER A 143 15.27 -6.90 24.07
C SER A 143 15.11 -5.37 24.11
N GLY A 144 14.52 -4.87 25.19
CA GLY A 144 14.08 -3.47 25.32
C GLY A 144 12.63 -3.28 24.88
N LEU A 145 11.98 -2.22 25.40
CA LEU A 145 10.57 -1.94 25.11
C LEU A 145 10.42 -1.43 23.67
N HIS A 146 9.54 -2.08 22.90
CA HIS A 146 9.33 -1.74 21.49
C HIS A 146 7.87 -1.38 21.21
N SER A 147 7.61 -0.13 20.83
CA SER A 147 6.27 0.43 20.65
C SER A 147 5.64 0.00 19.32
N ILE A 148 4.34 -0.32 19.38
CA ILE A 148 3.50 -0.71 18.24
C ILE A 148 2.46 0.37 17.97
N ILE A 149 1.56 0.64 18.92
CA ILE A 149 0.56 1.71 18.83
C ILE A 149 0.54 2.47 20.14
N TYR A 150 0.34 3.79 20.07
CA TYR A 150 0.29 4.65 21.24
C TYR A 150 -0.71 5.78 21.06
N PHE A 151 -1.56 5.98 22.06
CA PHE A 151 -2.60 7.00 22.11
C PHE A 151 -2.29 7.98 23.22
N ASN A 152 -2.23 9.25 22.85
CA ASN A 152 -1.88 10.36 23.74
C ASN A 152 -2.97 11.43 23.71
N ILE A 153 -3.23 12.08 24.84
CA ILE A 153 -4.09 13.27 24.94
C ILE A 153 -3.23 14.50 25.24
N ALA A 154 -3.63 15.69 24.79
CA ALA A 154 -3.01 16.94 25.23
C ALA A 154 -3.17 17.14 26.75
N ALA A 155 -2.06 17.34 27.45
CA ALA A 155 -1.95 17.41 28.91
C ALA A 155 -3.08 18.17 29.62
N ASN A 156 -3.66 17.52 30.66
CA ASN A 156 -4.43 18.07 31.81
C ASN A 156 -5.61 17.19 32.29
N VAL A 157 -5.81 15.97 31.76
CA VAL A 157 -6.98 15.14 32.15
C VAL A 157 -6.69 14.17 33.31
N ILE A 158 -5.42 13.82 33.56
CA ILE A 158 -5.05 12.78 34.52
C ILE A 158 -4.09 13.37 35.56
N ASN A 159 -4.46 13.32 36.84
CA ASN A 159 -3.73 13.90 37.99
C ASN A 159 -2.33 13.31 38.27
N ASN A 160 -1.74 12.54 37.34
CA ASN A 160 -0.47 11.81 37.54
C ASN A 160 0.59 12.08 36.45
N GLY A 161 0.45 13.13 35.64
CA GLY A 161 1.50 13.55 34.69
C GLY A 161 1.77 12.60 33.51
N ASN A 162 0.92 11.57 33.32
CA ASN A 162 1.01 10.64 32.20
C ASN A 162 -0.17 10.85 31.25
N ASP A 163 0.11 11.35 30.05
CA ASP A 163 -0.87 11.66 28.99
C ASP A 163 -1.30 10.42 28.18
N ILE A 164 -1.23 9.22 28.76
CA ILE A 164 -1.43 7.95 28.06
C ILE A 164 -2.87 7.47 28.21
N VAL A 165 -3.54 7.22 27.09
CA VAL A 165 -4.86 6.57 27.07
C VAL A 165 -4.73 5.08 26.85
N LEU A 166 -3.90 4.72 25.88
CA LEU A 166 -3.70 3.37 25.41
C LEU A 166 -2.30 3.25 24.82
N GLY A 167 -1.60 2.16 25.12
CA GLY A 167 -0.32 1.86 24.51
C GLY A 167 -0.13 0.37 24.34
N ILE A 168 0.52 -0.01 23.24
CA ILE A 168 0.78 -1.39 22.86
C ILE A 168 2.26 -1.51 22.50
N TRP A 169 2.96 -2.43 23.13
CA TRP A 169 4.37 -2.73 22.91
C TRP A 169 4.61 -4.24 22.78
N LEU A 170 5.79 -4.63 22.32
CA LEU A 170 6.40 -5.89 22.76
C LEU A 170 7.18 -5.67 24.05
N ASP A 171 7.09 -6.66 24.95
CA ASP A 171 7.74 -6.64 26.25
C ASP A 171 9.26 -6.57 26.15
N GLU A 172 9.88 -6.02 27.18
CA GLU A 172 11.31 -5.71 27.20
C GLU A 172 12.24 -6.94 27.17
N TYR A 173 11.68 -8.12 27.33
CA TYR A 173 12.42 -9.37 27.43
C TYR A 173 12.66 -10.05 26.07
N GLY A 174 12.15 -9.50 24.97
CA GLY A 174 12.32 -10.08 23.64
C GLY A 174 11.66 -11.46 23.47
N ARG A 175 10.63 -11.77 24.27
CA ARG A 175 9.93 -13.07 24.26
C ARG A 175 8.70 -13.10 23.37
N GLY A 176 8.38 -12.00 22.71
CA GLY A 176 7.19 -11.89 21.87
C GLY A 176 5.89 -11.78 22.66
N ARG A 177 5.91 -11.13 23.82
CA ARG A 177 4.66 -10.86 24.57
C ARG A 177 4.23 -9.43 24.32
N LEU A 178 3.00 -9.24 23.85
CA LEU A 178 2.36 -7.94 23.84
C LEU A 178 2.25 -7.42 25.27
N LYS A 179 2.61 -6.16 25.49
CA LYS A 179 2.27 -5.37 26.67
C LYS A 179 1.24 -4.34 26.23
N ILE A 180 0.02 -4.44 26.75
CA ILE A 180 -1.08 -3.52 26.47
C ILE A 180 -1.33 -2.72 27.75
N LEU A 181 -1.23 -1.40 27.68
CA LEU A 181 -1.53 -0.48 28.78
C LEU A 181 -2.78 0.30 28.41
N ALA A 182 -3.83 0.26 29.22
CA ALA A 182 -5.08 0.96 28.96
C ALA A 182 -5.57 1.72 30.19
N LEU A 183 -6.18 2.89 29.99
CA LEU A 183 -6.81 3.69 31.03
C LEU A 183 -8.20 3.12 31.38
N ILE A 184 -8.32 2.50 32.55
CA ILE A 184 -9.54 1.88 33.05
C ILE A 184 -9.78 2.36 34.49
N ASN A 185 -10.97 2.84 34.83
CA ASN A 185 -11.27 3.42 36.14
C ASN A 185 -10.28 4.54 36.55
N ARG A 186 -9.92 5.40 35.60
CA ARG A 186 -8.88 6.44 35.76
C ARG A 186 -7.49 5.95 36.19
N ASN A 187 -7.25 4.64 36.09
CA ASN A 187 -5.97 4.00 36.41
C ASN A 187 -5.39 3.30 35.18
N LEU A 188 -4.08 3.40 35.00
CA LEU A 188 -3.37 2.70 33.93
C LEU A 188 -3.20 1.23 34.30
N THR A 189 -3.89 0.36 33.58
CA THR A 189 -3.86 -1.10 33.78
C THR A 189 -3.04 -1.76 32.69
N SER A 190 -2.05 -2.57 33.06
CA SER A 190 -1.21 -3.33 32.11
C SER A 190 -1.67 -4.76 31.96
N PHE A 191 -1.67 -5.26 30.73
CA PHE A 191 -1.99 -6.63 30.36
C PHE A 191 -0.90 -7.21 29.45
N TYR A 192 -0.65 -8.52 29.57
CA TYR A 192 0.38 -9.20 28.79
C TYR A 192 -0.16 -10.43 28.06
N TYR A 193 0.21 -10.61 26.80
CA TYR A 193 -0.23 -11.77 26.01
C TYR A 193 0.82 -12.22 24.99
N PRO A 194 1.16 -13.52 24.91
CA PRO A 194 2.13 -14.00 23.93
C PRO A 194 1.57 -13.98 22.51
N ILE A 195 2.41 -13.60 21.54
CA ILE A 195 2.12 -13.71 20.11
C ILE A 195 3.26 -14.43 19.40
N LYS A 196 2.99 -14.95 18.20
CA LYS A 196 3.96 -15.72 17.43
C LYS A 196 4.73 -14.82 16.46
N LEU A 197 6.04 -15.07 16.36
CA LEU A 197 6.90 -14.41 15.38
C LEU A 197 6.44 -14.80 13.96
N ASN A 198 6.50 -13.87 13.01
CA ASN A 198 6.15 -14.10 11.61
C ASN A 198 4.73 -14.63 11.38
N MET A 199 3.79 -14.26 12.25
CA MET A 199 2.37 -14.60 12.11
C MET A 199 1.50 -13.38 12.35
N TRP A 200 0.44 -13.23 11.56
CA TRP A 200 -0.56 -12.21 11.80
C TRP A 200 -1.33 -12.53 13.09
N SER A 201 -1.52 -11.50 13.91
CA SER A 201 -2.44 -11.51 15.03
C SER A 201 -3.43 -10.36 14.90
N ILE A 202 -4.71 -10.65 15.08
CA ILE A 202 -5.78 -9.64 15.16
C ILE A 202 -5.87 -9.18 16.61
N ILE A 203 -5.76 -7.88 16.84
CA ILE A 203 -5.84 -7.27 18.17
C ILE A 203 -7.02 -6.32 18.19
N GLU A 204 -7.96 -6.56 19.10
CA GLU A 204 -9.16 -5.75 19.27
C GLU A 204 -9.23 -5.23 20.71
N LEU A 205 -9.53 -3.94 20.83
CA LEU A 205 -9.66 -3.23 22.10
C LEU A 205 -11.00 -2.53 22.08
N CYS A 206 -11.91 -2.96 22.95
CA CYS A 206 -13.29 -2.53 22.90
C CYS A 206 -13.75 -2.04 24.27
N GLN A 207 -14.42 -0.89 24.27
CA GLN A 207 -15.21 -0.41 25.40
C GLN A 207 -16.68 -0.33 24.97
N SER A 208 -17.55 -1.05 25.67
CA SER A 208 -18.97 -1.13 25.32
C SER A 208 -19.85 -1.09 26.57
N PHE A 209 -21.05 -0.53 26.45
CA PHE A 209 -22.05 -0.56 27.51
C PHE A 209 -22.96 -1.77 27.34
N ASN A 210 -23.07 -2.61 28.36
CA ASN A 210 -23.88 -3.84 28.30
C ASN A 210 -25.31 -3.68 28.83
N GLY A 211 -25.74 -2.44 29.11
CA GLY A 211 -27.03 -2.14 29.75
C GLY A 211 -26.94 -1.88 31.27
N LEU A 212 -25.86 -2.33 31.93
CA LEU A 212 -25.64 -2.12 33.37
C LEU A 212 -24.39 -1.31 33.65
N PHE A 213 -23.27 -1.63 32.99
CA PHE A 213 -21.99 -0.96 33.16
C PHE A 213 -21.18 -0.99 31.87
N TYR A 214 -20.14 -0.16 31.82
CA TYR A 214 -19.17 -0.20 30.72
C TYR A 214 -18.15 -1.30 30.95
N LEU A 215 -17.88 -2.09 29.92
CA LEU A 215 -16.92 -3.18 29.93
C LEU A 215 -15.78 -2.87 28.96
N TYR A 216 -14.55 -2.88 29.46
CA TYR A 216 -13.35 -2.83 28.63
C TYR A 216 -12.84 -4.25 28.37
N THR A 217 -12.68 -4.61 27.11
CA THR A 217 -12.27 -5.95 26.67
C THR A 217 -11.10 -5.89 25.71
N ILE A 218 -10.20 -6.87 25.84
CA ILE A 218 -9.12 -7.12 24.87
C ILE A 218 -9.40 -8.48 24.23
N ARG A 219 -9.49 -8.49 22.90
CA ARG A 219 -9.58 -9.71 22.11
C ARG A 219 -8.31 -9.88 21.29
N ILE A 220 -7.76 -11.09 21.28
CA ILE A 220 -6.64 -11.45 20.42
C ILE A 220 -7.02 -12.70 19.66
N ASN A 221 -7.00 -12.63 18.32
CA ASN A 221 -7.41 -13.70 17.41
C ASN A 221 -8.80 -14.28 17.75
N GLY A 222 -9.77 -13.41 18.00
CA GLY A 222 -11.14 -13.82 18.34
C GLY A 222 -11.33 -14.34 19.77
N LYS A 223 -10.27 -14.52 20.57
CA LYS A 223 -10.38 -14.92 21.98
C LYS A 223 -10.37 -13.70 22.89
N VAL A 224 -11.36 -13.58 23.79
CA VAL A 224 -11.32 -12.57 24.87
C VAL A 224 -10.25 -12.98 25.86
N VAL A 225 -9.22 -12.17 25.98
CA VAL A 225 -8.03 -12.44 26.82
C VAL A 225 -7.97 -11.56 28.07
N PHE A 226 -8.72 -10.45 28.06
CA PHE A 226 -8.90 -9.57 29.21
C PHE A 226 -10.28 -8.93 29.16
N SER A 227 -10.88 -8.72 30.33
CA SER A 227 -12.18 -8.07 30.49
C SER A 227 -12.24 -7.43 31.88
N ASN A 228 -12.61 -6.15 31.98
CA ASN A 228 -12.75 -5.45 33.25
C ASN A 228 -13.85 -4.38 33.18
N ILE A 229 -14.55 -4.17 34.30
CA ILE A 229 -15.60 -3.17 34.42
C ILE A 229 -14.96 -1.79 34.54
N ASN A 230 -15.39 -0.84 33.71
CA ASN A 230 -14.96 0.55 33.75
C ASN A 230 -16.11 1.43 34.29
N ASN A 231 -16.12 1.65 35.60
CA ASN A 231 -17.13 2.46 36.30
C ASN A 231 -16.90 3.97 36.14
N GLN A 232 -15.70 4.41 35.75
CA GLN A 232 -15.36 5.83 35.57
C GLN A 232 -15.12 6.15 34.10
N VAL A 233 -16.06 5.75 33.26
CA VAL A 233 -15.98 5.99 31.81
C VAL A 233 -16.11 7.49 31.51
N GLN A 234 -15.28 7.99 30.59
CA GLN A 234 -15.35 9.36 30.10
C GLN A 234 -15.04 9.38 28.60
N SER A 235 -15.64 10.32 27.88
CA SER A 235 -15.16 10.68 26.55
C SER A 235 -13.81 11.38 26.70
N LEU A 236 -12.98 11.28 25.66
CA LEU A 236 -11.63 11.78 25.66
C LEU A 236 -11.42 12.64 24.42
N ASP A 237 -11.01 13.89 24.62
CA ASP A 237 -10.83 14.83 23.52
C ASP A 237 -9.37 14.87 23.05
N ASN A 238 -9.16 15.25 21.80
CA ASN A 238 -7.86 15.54 21.20
C ASN A 238 -6.83 14.40 21.34
N ILE A 239 -7.21 13.19 20.94
CA ILE A 239 -6.34 12.02 21.00
C ILE A 239 -5.45 11.96 19.75
N LYS A 240 -4.14 11.93 19.96
CA LYS A 240 -3.15 11.62 18.92
C LYS A 240 -2.82 10.13 18.94
N VAL A 241 -2.90 9.49 17.79
CA VAL A 241 -2.58 8.08 17.60
C VAL A 241 -1.26 7.94 16.86
N TYR A 242 -0.34 7.14 17.39
CA TYR A 242 0.99 6.93 16.84
C TYR A 242 1.23 5.47 16.45
N ALA A 243 1.83 5.22 15.29
CA ALA A 243 2.33 3.91 14.86
C ALA A 243 3.78 3.69 15.35
N SER A 244 3.92 3.65 16.68
CA SER A 244 5.13 3.75 17.51
C SER A 244 5.28 5.13 18.15
N ASN A 245 5.35 5.14 19.48
CA ASN A 245 5.46 6.36 20.27
C ASN A 245 6.78 7.12 20.02
N PRO A 246 6.88 8.37 20.51
CA PRO A 246 8.10 9.17 20.38
C PRO A 246 9.31 8.74 21.20
N PHE A 247 9.12 7.85 22.18
CA PHE A 247 10.07 7.66 23.28
C PHE A 247 10.80 6.33 23.18
N ASP A 248 10.07 5.24 22.93
CA ASP A 248 10.59 3.87 22.87
C ASP A 248 11.07 3.51 21.47
N ASN A 249 11.71 2.34 21.32
CA ASN A 249 12.10 1.85 20.00
C ASN A 249 10.87 1.45 19.19
N ALA A 250 10.86 1.70 17.88
CA ALA A 250 9.80 1.19 17.02
C ALA A 250 9.93 -0.33 16.87
N GLN A 251 8.82 -1.05 17.02
CA GLN A 251 8.80 -2.49 16.86
C GLN A 251 9.05 -2.90 15.40
N TYR A 252 9.89 -3.91 15.19
CA TYR A 252 10.08 -4.52 13.88
C TYR A 252 8.83 -5.33 13.51
N GLY A 253 7.98 -4.75 12.66
CA GLY A 253 6.73 -5.36 12.27
C GLY A 253 5.89 -4.51 11.33
N LEU A 254 4.76 -5.07 10.94
CA LEU A 254 3.79 -4.45 10.05
C LEU A 254 2.43 -4.40 10.75
N ILE A 255 1.69 -3.33 10.52
CA ILE A 255 0.26 -3.22 10.84
C ILE A 255 -0.54 -3.06 9.56
N LYS A 256 -1.77 -3.57 9.55
CA LYS A 256 -2.76 -3.32 8.48
C LYS A 256 -4.16 -3.39 9.05
N SER A 257 -5.14 -2.91 8.27
CA SER A 257 -6.55 -2.95 8.62
C SER A 257 -6.83 -2.32 9.99
N PHE A 258 -6.14 -1.23 10.32
CA PHE A 258 -6.34 -0.51 11.57
C PHE A 258 -7.54 0.42 11.43
N PHE A 259 -8.61 0.16 12.16
CA PHE A 259 -9.80 1.01 12.16
C PHE A 259 -10.30 1.32 13.57
N LEU A 260 -11.09 2.39 13.64
CA LEU A 260 -11.85 2.83 14.80
C LEU A 260 -13.35 2.79 14.47
N VAL A 261 -14.13 2.27 15.41
CA VAL A 261 -15.57 2.51 15.50
C VAL A 261 -15.78 3.33 16.76
N ASN A 262 -16.37 4.52 16.65
CA ASN A 262 -16.46 5.50 17.73
C ASN A 262 -17.92 5.88 18.00
N GLY A 263 -18.37 5.71 19.24
CA GLY A 263 -19.70 6.08 19.68
C GLY A 263 -20.81 5.14 19.21
N ASN A 264 -22.04 5.54 19.54
CA ASN A 264 -23.28 4.87 19.14
C ASN A 264 -24.05 5.75 18.14
N LEU A 265 -24.80 5.13 17.23
CA LEU A 265 -25.40 5.64 15.97
C LEU A 265 -26.18 6.98 16.00
N HIS A 266 -26.44 7.59 17.15
CA HIS A 266 -27.36 8.72 17.28
C HIS A 266 -26.71 10.12 17.30
N ASN A 267 -25.39 10.21 17.41
CA ASN A 267 -24.70 11.51 17.31
C ASN A 267 -23.98 11.60 15.97
N GLU A 268 -24.24 12.67 15.22
CA GLU A 268 -23.38 13.04 14.10
C GLU A 268 -21.94 13.08 14.60
N MET A 269 -21.11 12.26 13.98
CA MET A 269 -19.73 12.05 14.39
C MET A 269 -19.00 13.39 14.36
N GLU A 270 -18.51 13.89 15.51
CA GLU A 270 -17.48 14.92 15.51
C GLU A 270 -16.23 14.31 14.86
N SER A 271 -15.73 14.99 13.82
CA SER A 271 -14.77 14.48 12.86
C SER A 271 -13.55 13.81 13.49
N VAL A 272 -13.23 12.56 13.11
CA VAL A 272 -11.86 12.05 13.25
C VAL A 272 -11.04 12.74 12.17
N TYR A 273 -10.18 13.66 12.58
CA TYR A 273 -9.19 14.20 11.68
C TYR A 273 -8.09 13.16 11.52
N ILE A 274 -7.83 12.67 10.31
CA ILE A 274 -6.69 11.80 10.06
C ILE A 274 -5.65 12.68 9.39
N PRO A 275 -4.69 13.31 10.13
CA PRO A 275 -3.71 14.21 9.53
C PRO A 275 -2.91 13.51 8.44
N ASN A 276 -2.78 12.18 8.59
CA ASN A 276 -2.09 11.29 7.68
C ASN A 276 -2.92 10.01 7.48
N LYS A 277 -4.04 10.06 6.75
CA LYS A 277 -4.53 8.84 6.06
C LYS A 277 -3.29 8.23 5.39
N VAL A 278 -3.02 6.93 5.53
CA VAL A 278 -1.77 6.34 5.04
C VAL A 278 -1.71 6.50 3.53
N TYR A 279 -1.14 7.62 3.13
CA TYR A 279 -0.90 7.99 1.77
C TYR A 279 0.45 7.42 1.39
N LEU A 280 0.50 6.76 0.25
CA LEU A 280 1.75 6.24 -0.29
C LEU A 280 2.57 7.39 -0.85
N ASP A 281 3.89 7.35 -0.66
CA ASP A 281 4.82 8.27 -1.34
C ASP A 281 4.97 7.90 -2.82
N HIS A 282 4.80 6.62 -3.14
CA HIS A 282 4.76 6.03 -4.47
C HIS A 282 4.02 4.68 -4.42
N ILE A 283 3.52 4.23 -5.56
CA ILE A 283 2.97 2.90 -5.77
C ILE A 283 3.96 2.12 -6.63
N ASN A 284 4.34 0.92 -6.20
CA ASN A 284 5.10 -0.01 -7.03
C ASN A 284 4.58 -1.44 -6.83
N HIS A 285 3.82 -1.96 -7.79
CA HIS A 285 3.17 -3.26 -7.73
C HIS A 285 3.65 -4.15 -8.88
N GLY A 286 4.47 -5.15 -8.58
CA GLY A 286 5.09 -6.02 -9.60
C GLY A 286 4.23 -7.18 -10.10
N GLN A 287 3.21 -7.61 -9.35
CA GLN A 287 2.45 -8.81 -9.71
C GLN A 287 1.49 -8.56 -10.87
N GLU A 288 1.29 -9.59 -11.70
CA GLU A 288 0.21 -9.63 -12.68
C GLU A 288 -1.13 -9.78 -11.96
N ILE A 289 -2.08 -8.91 -12.31
CA ILE A 289 -3.44 -8.90 -11.80
C ILE A 289 -4.41 -8.73 -12.96
N PHE A 290 -5.60 -9.31 -12.82
CA PHE A 290 -6.68 -9.08 -13.77
C PHE A 290 -7.19 -7.64 -13.65
N LEU A 291 -7.54 -7.07 -14.81
CA LEU A 291 -8.27 -5.81 -14.86
C LEU A 291 -9.68 -6.07 -14.33
N THR A 292 -9.96 -5.47 -13.18
CA THR A 292 -11.17 -5.75 -12.41
C THR A 292 -11.80 -4.42 -12.05
N GLN A 293 -13.08 -4.23 -12.38
CA GLN A 293 -13.75 -2.94 -12.20
C GLN A 293 -13.66 -2.49 -10.74
N GLY A 294 -13.20 -1.25 -10.52
CA GLY A 294 -13.07 -0.66 -9.20
C GLY A 294 -11.91 -1.16 -8.34
N LEU A 295 -10.97 -1.94 -8.88
CA LEU A 295 -9.84 -2.45 -8.11
C LEU A 295 -8.91 -1.30 -7.67
N TYR A 296 -9.07 -0.88 -6.43
CA TYR A 296 -8.27 0.18 -5.81
C TYR A 296 -6.93 -0.35 -5.29
N ILE A 297 -5.82 0.30 -5.65
CA ILE A 297 -4.46 -0.13 -5.28
C ILE A 297 -3.72 0.86 -4.36
N GLY A 298 -4.32 2.00 -4.05
CA GLY A 298 -3.81 2.94 -3.05
C GLY A 298 -4.16 4.40 -3.29
N THR A 299 -3.87 5.25 -2.31
CA THR A 299 -3.97 6.71 -2.45
C THR A 299 -2.61 7.35 -2.23
N LEU A 300 -2.18 8.20 -3.15
CA LEU A 300 -1.01 9.07 -3.00
C LEU A 300 -1.39 10.34 -2.25
N ARG A 301 -0.50 10.84 -1.40
CA ARG A 301 -0.76 12.08 -0.63
C ARG A 301 -0.92 13.26 -1.57
N ILE A 302 -0.03 13.26 -2.55
CA ILE A 302 0.13 14.25 -3.58
C ILE A 302 0.68 13.50 -4.80
N LEU A 303 0.10 13.71 -5.97
CA LEU A 303 0.74 13.45 -7.25
C LEU A 303 1.30 14.79 -7.71
N ARG A 304 2.62 14.94 -7.70
CA ARG A 304 3.25 16.24 -7.97
C ARG A 304 3.19 16.62 -9.45
N LYS A 305 3.55 17.85 -9.79
CA LYS A 305 3.76 18.31 -11.17
C LYS A 305 4.80 17.49 -11.93
N GLU A 306 5.70 16.82 -11.24
CA GLU A 306 6.62 15.86 -11.84
C GLU A 306 6.22 14.45 -11.40
N TYR A 307 5.99 13.57 -12.35
CA TYR A 307 5.58 12.20 -12.06
C TYR A 307 5.91 11.24 -13.19
N THR A 308 5.98 9.96 -12.83
CA THR A 308 6.01 8.83 -13.75
C THR A 308 4.94 7.84 -13.38
N ILE A 309 4.15 7.44 -14.37
CA ILE A 309 3.20 6.34 -14.31
C ILE A 309 3.63 5.34 -15.36
N SER A 310 3.79 4.07 -15.00
CA SER A 310 4.07 3.02 -15.98
C SER A 310 3.50 1.69 -15.57
N PHE A 311 3.14 0.86 -16.54
CA PHE A 311 2.69 -0.51 -16.31
C PHE A 311 2.77 -1.32 -17.61
N ASN A 312 2.70 -2.64 -17.50
CA ASN A 312 2.53 -3.55 -18.63
C ASN A 312 1.06 -3.97 -18.72
N LEU A 313 0.49 -3.97 -19.92
CA LEU A 313 -0.90 -4.28 -20.21
C LEU A 313 -0.99 -5.41 -21.25
N LYS A 314 -1.81 -6.43 -20.98
CA LYS A 314 -2.08 -7.54 -21.90
C LYS A 314 -3.60 -7.69 -22.10
N PRO A 315 -4.17 -7.09 -23.16
CA PRO A 315 -5.59 -7.25 -23.47
C PRO A 315 -5.87 -8.66 -24.03
N MET A 316 -7.01 -9.26 -23.67
CA MET A 316 -7.35 -10.66 -24.05
C MET A 316 -8.51 -10.75 -25.06
N SER A 317 -9.39 -9.76 -25.10
CA SER A 317 -10.43 -9.63 -26.13
C SER A 317 -10.85 -8.18 -26.28
N TYR A 318 -11.45 -7.80 -27.41
CA TYR A 318 -12.06 -6.49 -27.57
C TYR A 318 -13.57 -6.63 -27.74
N SER A 319 -14.31 -5.67 -27.18
CA SER A 319 -15.75 -5.55 -27.31
C SER A 319 -16.12 -4.08 -27.44
N LYS A 320 -17.31 -3.80 -27.98
CA LYS A 320 -17.83 -2.43 -28.04
C LYS A 320 -18.15 -1.90 -26.63
N GLY A 321 -18.19 -0.58 -26.52
CA GLY A 321 -18.34 0.15 -25.26
C GLY A 321 -17.00 0.54 -24.67
N VAL A 322 -16.99 1.64 -23.90
CA VAL A 322 -15.79 2.12 -23.21
C VAL A 322 -15.36 1.09 -22.17
N LYS A 323 -14.08 0.69 -22.20
CA LYS A 323 -13.55 -0.29 -21.23
C LYS A 323 -12.38 0.29 -20.45
N SER A 324 -12.48 0.33 -19.14
CA SER A 324 -11.48 0.97 -18.29
C SER A 324 -10.26 0.07 -18.01
N VAL A 325 -9.09 0.70 -17.88
CA VAL A 325 -7.79 0.05 -17.61
C VAL A 325 -7.11 0.63 -16.37
N PHE A 326 -7.00 1.96 -16.27
CA PHE A 326 -6.26 2.62 -15.19
C PHE A 326 -6.81 4.02 -14.93
N HIS A 327 -7.00 4.39 -13.67
CA HIS A 327 -7.58 5.69 -13.31
C HIS A 327 -6.90 6.28 -12.07
N LEU A 328 -6.45 7.52 -12.20
CA LEU A 328 -6.02 8.40 -11.13
C LEU A 328 -7.06 9.50 -10.88
N THR A 329 -7.70 9.49 -9.71
CA THR A 329 -8.76 10.45 -9.34
C THR A 329 -8.49 11.05 -7.97
N SER A 330 -8.78 12.34 -7.81
CA SER A 330 -8.79 13.05 -6.53
C SER A 330 -10.21 13.12 -5.97
N ASP A 331 -10.35 13.03 -4.65
CA ASP A 331 -11.58 13.38 -3.93
C ASP A 331 -11.63 14.88 -3.56
N ASP A 332 -10.60 15.66 -3.91
CA ASP A 332 -10.53 17.07 -3.55
C ASP A 332 -11.42 17.93 -4.46
N ALA A 333 -12.55 18.37 -3.92
CA ALA A 333 -13.52 19.22 -4.62
C ALA A 333 -12.93 20.59 -5.03
N ASN A 334 -11.81 21.01 -4.43
CA ASN A 334 -11.14 22.27 -4.75
C ASN A 334 -10.09 22.14 -5.86
N ASN A 335 -9.96 20.97 -6.48
CA ASN A 335 -8.96 20.77 -7.52
C ASN A 335 -9.37 21.53 -8.81
N LEU A 336 -8.46 22.37 -9.32
CA LEU A 336 -8.69 23.25 -10.47
C LEU A 336 -9.15 22.51 -11.74
N TYR A 337 -8.85 21.22 -11.84
CA TYR A 337 -9.17 20.36 -12.98
C TYR A 337 -10.34 19.39 -12.74
N GLY A 338 -11.05 19.54 -11.61
CA GLY A 338 -12.04 18.57 -11.15
C GLY A 338 -11.39 17.32 -10.54
N SER A 339 -12.17 16.24 -10.39
CA SER A 339 -11.71 15.01 -9.73
C SER A 339 -10.77 14.15 -10.58
N LYS A 340 -10.72 14.30 -11.91
CA LYS A 340 -9.97 13.39 -12.80
C LYS A 340 -8.56 13.91 -13.08
N GLY A 341 -7.54 13.17 -12.68
CA GLY A 341 -6.14 13.47 -13.01
C GLY A 341 -5.66 12.76 -14.28
N LEU A 342 -5.95 11.46 -14.40
CA LEU A 342 -5.62 10.64 -15.57
C LEU A 342 -6.60 9.45 -15.67
N VAL A 343 -7.10 9.16 -16.87
CA VAL A 343 -7.90 7.96 -17.16
C VAL A 343 -7.38 7.31 -18.43
N ILE A 344 -7.25 5.98 -18.40
CA ILE A 344 -6.86 5.16 -19.55
C ILE A 344 -7.96 4.12 -19.79
N LEU A 345 -8.53 4.18 -20.99
CA LEU A 345 -9.66 3.37 -21.43
C LEU A 345 -9.32 2.72 -22.78
N PHE A 346 -10.01 1.66 -23.17
CA PHE A 346 -10.13 1.25 -24.57
C PHE A 346 -11.28 1.99 -25.23
N HIS A 347 -11.06 2.33 -26.50
CA HIS A 347 -12.02 3.05 -27.33
C HIS A 347 -13.32 2.26 -27.54
N GLU A 348 -14.45 2.96 -27.55
CA GLU A 348 -15.80 2.37 -27.54
C GLU A 348 -16.16 1.55 -28.80
N ASP A 349 -15.42 1.74 -29.89
CA ASP A 349 -15.61 1.04 -31.16
C ASP A 349 -15.10 -0.41 -31.13
N GLY A 350 -14.41 -0.81 -30.06
CA GLY A 350 -13.82 -2.15 -29.93
C GLY A 350 -12.58 -2.35 -30.81
N SER A 351 -11.94 -1.28 -31.31
CA SER A 351 -10.80 -1.39 -32.22
C SER A 351 -9.49 -1.76 -31.52
N GLY A 352 -9.47 -1.87 -30.19
CA GLY A 352 -8.25 -2.10 -29.40
C GLY A 352 -7.35 -0.88 -29.23
N ARG A 353 -7.81 0.33 -29.57
CA ARG A 353 -7.06 1.58 -29.32
C ARG A 353 -7.26 2.03 -27.88
N LEU A 354 -6.22 2.57 -27.26
CA LEU A 354 -6.35 3.23 -25.97
C LEU A 354 -6.78 4.69 -26.17
N VAL A 355 -7.65 5.16 -25.28
CA VAL A 355 -8.00 6.56 -25.07
C VAL A 355 -7.40 6.98 -23.72
N ILE A 356 -6.41 7.87 -23.77
CA ILE A 356 -5.72 8.39 -22.60
C ILE A 356 -6.18 9.83 -22.39
N ASN A 357 -6.90 10.07 -21.30
CA ASN A 357 -7.39 11.38 -20.90
C ASN A 357 -6.57 11.89 -19.72
N ALA A 358 -5.98 13.08 -19.85
CA ALA A 358 -5.17 13.71 -18.81
C ALA A 358 -5.55 15.19 -18.60
N ALA A 359 -5.29 15.71 -17.40
CA ALA A 359 -5.39 17.14 -17.13
C ALA A 359 -4.13 17.90 -17.60
N ILE A 360 -4.22 18.64 -18.70
CA ILE A 360 -3.08 19.33 -19.34
C ILE A 360 -3.45 20.77 -19.71
N SER A 361 -2.63 21.75 -19.31
CA SER A 361 -2.73 23.17 -19.72
C SER A 361 -4.13 23.79 -19.60
N GLY A 362 -4.82 23.57 -18.49
CA GLY A 362 -6.19 24.08 -18.27
C GLY A 362 -7.32 23.19 -18.81
N ASN A 363 -7.02 22.16 -19.61
CA ASN A 363 -8.00 21.19 -20.11
C ASN A 363 -8.03 19.95 -19.20
N SER A 364 -9.17 19.69 -18.55
CA SER A 364 -9.38 18.53 -17.66
C SER A 364 -9.57 17.19 -18.39
N SER A 365 -9.66 17.23 -19.72
CA SER A 365 -9.97 16.07 -20.58
C SER A 365 -9.12 16.07 -21.86
N TYR A 366 -7.84 16.39 -21.75
CA TYR A 366 -6.93 16.33 -22.90
C TYR A 366 -6.77 14.87 -23.35
N THR A 367 -7.25 14.56 -24.56
CA THR A 367 -7.35 13.20 -25.08
C THR A 367 -6.22 12.87 -26.06
N VAL A 368 -5.59 11.72 -25.87
CA VAL A 368 -4.67 11.09 -26.82
C VAL A 368 -5.17 9.69 -27.15
N ILE A 369 -5.28 9.37 -28.44
CA ILE A 369 -5.70 8.04 -28.92
C ILE A 369 -4.50 7.31 -29.52
N THR A 370 -4.28 6.06 -29.13
CA THR A 370 -3.16 5.25 -29.61
C THR A 370 -3.50 4.46 -30.87
N ASN A 371 -2.49 3.83 -31.48
CA ASN A 371 -2.73 2.69 -32.37
C ASN A 371 -3.30 1.50 -31.56
N PRO A 372 -4.01 0.55 -32.22
CA PRO A 372 -4.49 -0.65 -31.57
C PRO A 372 -3.36 -1.45 -30.90
N LEU A 373 -3.63 -1.96 -29.70
CA LEU A 373 -2.76 -2.95 -29.08
C LEU A 373 -3.07 -4.35 -29.62
N SER A 374 -2.08 -5.24 -29.57
CA SER A 374 -2.27 -6.64 -29.95
C SER A 374 -2.85 -7.44 -28.79
N LEU A 375 -3.83 -8.30 -29.06
CA LEU A 375 -4.35 -9.25 -28.07
C LEU A 375 -3.28 -10.24 -27.65
N TRP A 376 -3.31 -10.65 -26.37
CA TRP A 376 -2.42 -11.62 -25.75
C TRP A 376 -0.93 -11.23 -25.73
N VAL A 377 -0.61 -9.99 -26.08
CA VAL A 377 0.76 -9.45 -26.08
C VAL A 377 0.89 -8.37 -25.03
N TRP A 378 1.98 -8.42 -24.26
CA TRP A 378 2.32 -7.36 -23.32
C TRP A 378 2.73 -6.09 -24.05
N SER A 379 2.05 -4.99 -23.74
CA SER A 379 2.43 -3.64 -24.14
C SER A 379 2.84 -2.85 -22.91
N ASN A 380 3.98 -2.17 -22.95
CA ASN A 380 4.41 -1.26 -21.89
C ASN A 380 3.83 0.13 -22.15
N ILE A 381 3.07 0.67 -21.19
CA ILE A 381 2.55 2.03 -21.21
C ILE A 381 3.36 2.83 -20.21
N LYS A 382 3.90 3.97 -20.63
CA LYS A 382 4.58 4.92 -19.76
C LYS A 382 4.07 6.32 -20.03
N ILE A 383 3.68 7.02 -18.97
CA ILE A 383 3.22 8.40 -18.98
C ILE A 383 4.09 9.17 -18.01
N CYS A 384 4.67 10.27 -18.46
CA CYS A 384 5.61 11.05 -17.67
C CYS A 384 5.30 12.53 -17.79
N GLN A 385 5.49 13.25 -16.68
CA GLN A 385 5.57 14.70 -16.67
C GLN A 385 6.82 15.11 -15.91
N TRP A 386 7.65 15.97 -16.49
CA TRP A 386 8.86 16.49 -15.83
C TRP A 386 9.17 17.90 -16.33
N SER A 387 9.88 18.67 -15.49
CA SER A 387 10.35 19.99 -15.87
C SER A 387 11.72 19.93 -16.54
N LEU A 388 11.90 20.72 -17.60
CA LEU A 388 13.20 21.06 -18.15
C LEU A 388 13.25 22.59 -18.33
N TYR A 389 14.22 23.24 -17.68
CA TYR A 389 14.36 24.72 -17.68
C TYR A 389 13.07 25.47 -17.30
N GLY A 390 12.30 24.94 -16.34
CA GLY A 390 11.07 25.55 -15.84
C GLY A 390 9.82 25.28 -16.69
N LYS A 391 9.94 24.48 -17.76
CA LYS A 391 8.83 24.07 -18.62
C LYS A 391 8.47 22.61 -18.38
N TYR A 392 7.21 22.32 -18.08
CA TYR A 392 6.74 20.95 -17.87
C TYR A 392 6.41 20.28 -19.21
N SER A 393 7.12 19.19 -19.52
CA SER A 393 6.83 18.35 -20.68
C SER A 393 6.02 17.13 -20.25
N PHE A 394 4.87 16.89 -20.89
CA PHE A 394 4.06 15.69 -20.73
C PHE A 394 4.31 14.75 -21.90
N THR A 395 4.57 13.47 -21.62
CA THR A 395 4.79 12.45 -22.66
C THR A 395 4.04 11.16 -22.41
N ILE A 396 3.74 10.48 -23.52
CA ILE A 396 3.19 9.13 -23.54
C ILE A 396 4.08 8.27 -24.42
N ASP A 397 4.64 7.22 -23.85
CA ASP A 397 5.43 6.22 -24.56
C ASP A 397 4.68 4.87 -24.52
N ILE A 398 4.61 4.20 -25.67
CA ILE A 398 4.09 2.84 -25.80
C ILE A 398 5.22 1.95 -26.31
N ASN A 399 5.54 0.87 -25.59
CA ASN A 399 6.66 -0.03 -25.90
C ASN A 399 8.00 0.72 -26.06
N GLY A 400 8.19 1.80 -25.30
CA GLY A 400 9.38 2.63 -25.33
C GLY A 400 9.49 3.56 -26.55
N VAL A 401 8.46 3.64 -27.39
CA VAL A 401 8.33 4.61 -28.48
C VAL A 401 7.45 5.76 -28.01
N ASN A 402 7.95 7.00 -28.11
CA ASN A 402 7.16 8.19 -27.80
C ASN A 402 6.08 8.38 -28.87
N ILE A 403 4.81 8.30 -28.46
CA ILE A 403 3.66 8.51 -29.36
C ILE A 403 3.05 9.90 -29.19
N HIS A 404 3.39 10.59 -28.10
CA HIS A 404 2.88 11.92 -27.81
C HIS A 404 3.83 12.67 -26.87
N GLN A 405 4.03 13.96 -27.17
CA GLN A 405 4.74 14.91 -26.34
C GLN A 405 4.11 16.30 -26.48
N THR A 406 3.85 16.97 -25.36
CA THR A 406 3.31 18.34 -25.33
C THR A 406 3.77 19.10 -24.09
N GLU A 407 3.71 20.43 -24.13
CA GLU A 407 4.04 21.30 -22.99
C GLU A 407 2.79 21.50 -22.09
N ASN A 408 2.93 21.31 -20.78
CA ASN A 408 1.91 21.58 -19.77
C ASN A 408 2.18 22.93 -19.08
N LEU A 409 1.57 23.99 -19.60
CA LEU A 409 1.78 25.37 -19.14
C LEU A 409 1.16 25.65 -17.76
N LEU A 410 0.18 24.85 -17.34
CA LEU A 410 -0.56 25.00 -16.09
C LEU A 410 -0.44 23.74 -15.22
N ALA A 411 0.76 23.15 -15.16
CA ALA A 411 1.03 21.98 -14.33
C ALA A 411 0.72 22.29 -12.84
N VAL A 412 -0.06 21.41 -12.20
CA VAL A 412 -0.43 21.50 -10.78
C VAL A 412 -0.09 20.21 -10.04
N ASP A 413 0.02 20.30 -8.71
CA ASP A 413 0.03 19.13 -7.85
C ASP A 413 -1.41 18.70 -7.57
N PHE A 414 -1.66 17.40 -7.55
CA PHE A 414 -2.97 16.82 -7.23
C PHE A 414 -2.93 16.19 -5.84
N ASN A 415 -3.74 16.67 -4.91
CA ASN A 415 -3.81 16.10 -3.57
C ASN A 415 -4.67 14.83 -3.54
N ARG A 416 -4.31 13.89 -2.65
CA ARG A 416 -5.12 12.71 -2.29
C ARG A 416 -5.56 11.90 -3.51
N MET A 417 -4.60 11.57 -4.38
CA MET A 417 -4.87 10.87 -5.63
C MET A 417 -5.06 9.37 -5.40
N LYS A 418 -6.29 8.90 -5.55
CA LYS A 418 -6.63 7.48 -5.57
C LYS A 418 -6.20 6.86 -6.89
N VAL A 419 -5.74 5.62 -6.82
CA VAL A 419 -5.25 4.86 -7.95
C VAL A 419 -6.04 3.58 -8.09
N TYR A 420 -6.63 3.39 -9.26
CA TYR A 420 -7.47 2.25 -9.60
C TYR A 420 -6.92 1.52 -10.82
N VAL A 421 -6.94 0.19 -10.74
CA VAL A 421 -6.79 -0.75 -11.84
C VAL A 421 -8.18 -1.03 -12.37
N SER A 422 -8.55 -0.33 -13.42
CA SER A 422 -9.92 -0.06 -13.81
C SER A 422 -10.74 0.70 -12.77
N ASP A 423 -11.43 1.75 -13.20
CA ASP A 423 -12.26 2.55 -12.32
C ASP A 423 -13.58 1.89 -11.93
N ILE A 424 -14.34 2.58 -11.08
CA ILE A 424 -15.62 2.12 -10.52
C ILE A 424 -16.82 2.43 -11.42
N TRP A 425 -16.62 3.14 -12.55
CA TRP A 425 -17.70 3.71 -13.36
C TRP A 425 -17.86 2.97 -14.68
N ASP A 426 -16.76 2.71 -15.37
CA ASP A 426 -16.72 2.06 -16.67
C ASP A 426 -16.37 0.57 -16.53
N GLU A 427 -16.93 -0.28 -17.39
CA GLU A 427 -16.67 -1.72 -17.36
C GLU A 427 -15.18 -2.00 -17.54
N ALA A 428 -14.62 -2.95 -16.79
CA ALA A 428 -13.21 -3.30 -16.94
C ALA A 428 -12.93 -3.96 -18.31
N GLN A 429 -11.80 -3.59 -18.90
CA GLN A 429 -11.30 -4.28 -20.07
C GLN A 429 -10.93 -5.73 -19.73
N ASN A 430 -11.31 -6.68 -20.58
CA ASN A 430 -10.82 -8.05 -20.44
C ASN A 430 -9.31 -8.12 -20.75
N GLY A 431 -8.50 -8.33 -19.71
CA GLY A 431 -7.05 -8.39 -19.80
C GLY A 431 -6.38 -8.40 -18.43
N THR A 432 -5.05 -8.37 -18.44
CA THR A 432 -4.24 -8.28 -17.23
C THR A 432 -3.27 -7.09 -17.29
N ILE A 433 -2.86 -6.63 -16.11
CA ILE A 433 -1.89 -5.55 -15.91
C ILE A 433 -0.80 -6.03 -14.93
N SER A 434 0.45 -5.60 -15.12
CA SER A 434 1.56 -5.86 -14.21
C SER A 434 2.50 -4.68 -14.11
N ASP A 435 3.46 -4.74 -13.18
CA ASP A 435 4.55 -3.77 -13.05
C ASP A 435 4.10 -2.30 -12.94
N ILE A 436 3.02 -2.07 -12.19
CA ILE A 436 2.45 -0.73 -11.97
C ILE A 436 3.41 0.09 -11.13
N LEU A 437 3.84 1.23 -11.65
CA LEU A 437 4.62 2.25 -10.96
C LEU A 437 3.86 3.57 -11.03
N VAL A 438 3.66 4.23 -9.89
CA VAL A 438 3.22 5.64 -9.81
C VAL A 438 4.11 6.36 -8.82
N VAL A 439 4.86 7.36 -9.28
CA VAL A 439 5.86 8.05 -8.45
C VAL A 439 5.97 9.52 -8.80
N ASN A 440 6.27 10.35 -7.81
CA ASN A 440 6.34 11.82 -7.88
C ASN A 440 7.61 12.39 -8.53
N ARG A 441 8.21 11.68 -9.49
CA ARG A 441 9.48 12.04 -10.12
C ARG A 441 9.59 11.40 -11.50
N LYS A 442 10.57 11.83 -12.28
CA LYS A 442 11.00 11.10 -13.48
C LYS A 442 11.72 9.82 -13.07
N ALA A 443 11.21 8.66 -13.50
CA ALA A 443 11.91 7.39 -13.40
C ALA A 443 12.80 7.19 -14.62
N GLU A 444 14.11 7.11 -14.39
CA GLU A 444 15.12 6.96 -15.42
C GLU A 444 15.49 5.48 -15.55
N TYR A 445 14.96 4.86 -16.61
CA TYR A 445 15.16 3.44 -16.88
C TYR A 445 16.52 3.23 -17.53
N ILE A 446 17.42 2.63 -16.77
CA ILE A 446 18.74 2.20 -17.22
C ILE A 446 18.60 0.93 -18.07
N VAL A 447 17.74 0.00 -17.67
CA VAL A 447 17.30 -1.15 -18.48
C VAL A 447 15.78 -1.15 -18.52
N LYS A 448 15.20 -1.12 -19.73
CA LYS A 448 13.74 -1.13 -19.96
C LYS A 448 13.14 -2.52 -19.64
N SER A 449 11.94 -2.80 -20.14
CA SER A 449 11.22 -4.08 -19.97
C SER A 449 11.81 -5.27 -20.74
N ILE A 450 12.94 -5.09 -21.43
CA ILE A 450 13.59 -6.13 -22.24
C ILE A 450 14.47 -6.99 -21.34
N ASN A 451 14.33 -8.31 -21.48
CA ASN A 451 15.17 -9.30 -20.81
C ASN A 451 16.63 -9.09 -21.20
N THR A 452 17.45 -8.59 -20.27
CA THR A 452 18.84 -8.25 -20.49
C THR A 452 19.74 -9.20 -19.69
N PRO A 453 20.48 -10.12 -20.34
CA PRO A 453 21.45 -10.96 -19.66
C PRO A 453 22.58 -10.14 -19.04
N LEU A 454 23.08 -10.58 -17.88
CA LEU A 454 24.27 -9.99 -17.27
C LEU A 454 25.53 -10.37 -18.06
N VAL A 455 26.43 -9.39 -18.25
CA VAL A 455 27.70 -9.56 -18.97
C VAL A 455 28.81 -8.87 -18.17
N LYS A 456 29.99 -9.49 -18.04
CA LYS A 456 31.09 -8.95 -17.22
C LYS A 456 31.43 -7.52 -17.61
N GLY A 457 31.55 -6.65 -16.62
CA GLY A 457 31.99 -5.27 -16.81
C GLY A 457 31.04 -4.42 -17.65
N LYS A 458 29.76 -4.82 -17.80
CA LYS A 458 28.83 -4.04 -18.60
C LYS A 458 28.50 -2.73 -17.90
N PHE A 459 29.11 -1.65 -18.38
CA PHE A 459 28.80 -0.29 -17.97
C PHE A 459 27.44 0.12 -18.53
N LEU A 460 26.52 0.52 -17.66
CA LEU A 460 25.14 0.82 -18.02
C LEU A 460 24.83 2.32 -18.04
N ALA A 461 25.30 3.04 -17.03
CA ALA A 461 24.97 4.46 -16.87
C ALA A 461 25.99 5.20 -16.01
N GLN A 462 26.06 6.51 -16.19
CA GLN A 462 26.68 7.45 -15.27
C GLN A 462 25.61 8.38 -14.72
N ILE A 463 25.47 8.41 -13.40
CA ILE A 463 24.63 9.36 -12.66
C ILE A 463 25.56 10.51 -12.25
N PRO A 464 25.41 11.73 -12.80
CA PRO A 464 26.30 12.85 -12.49
C PRO A 464 26.38 13.15 -10.99
N LYS A 465 25.25 12.99 -10.29
CA LYS A 465 25.15 13.09 -8.85
C LYS A 465 24.02 12.22 -8.34
N LEU A 466 24.31 11.21 -7.52
CA LEU A 466 23.31 10.45 -6.77
C LEU A 466 23.00 11.20 -5.47
N ASP A 467 21.79 11.72 -5.35
CA ASP A 467 21.41 12.56 -4.22
C ASP A 467 21.16 11.77 -2.94
N LYS A 468 20.88 12.50 -1.86
CA LYS A 468 20.58 11.92 -0.54
C LYS A 468 19.30 11.08 -0.53
N GLU A 469 18.40 11.32 -1.47
CA GLU A 469 17.16 10.57 -1.63
C GLU A 469 17.14 9.90 -2.99
N TYR A 470 16.88 8.59 -2.99
CA TYR A 470 16.80 7.80 -4.21
C TYR A 470 15.94 6.55 -4.01
N LEU A 471 15.48 6.02 -5.14
CA LEU A 471 14.91 4.69 -5.26
C LEU A 471 15.57 3.99 -6.45
N VAL A 472 16.14 2.83 -6.19
CA VAL A 472 16.66 1.90 -7.19
C VAL A 472 15.73 0.70 -7.22
N SER A 473 15.20 0.35 -8.39
CA SER A 473 14.37 -0.84 -8.55
C SER A 473 14.85 -1.67 -9.72
N ILE A 474 14.85 -2.99 -9.56
CA ILE A 474 15.27 -3.95 -10.57
C ILE A 474 14.52 -5.27 -10.41
N ASP A 475 14.13 -5.86 -11.53
CA ASP A 475 13.67 -7.24 -11.56
C ASP A 475 14.83 -8.15 -11.95
N LEU A 476 15.08 -9.17 -11.14
CA LEU A 476 16.16 -10.14 -11.30
C LEU A 476 15.59 -11.55 -11.45
N ASN A 477 16.02 -12.28 -12.48
CA ASN A 477 15.78 -13.71 -12.64
C ASN A 477 17.13 -14.45 -12.69
N PRO A 478 17.53 -15.13 -11.60
CA PRO A 478 18.74 -15.94 -11.60
C PRO A 478 18.52 -17.25 -12.37
N ILE A 479 19.36 -17.53 -13.38
CA ILE A 479 19.24 -18.77 -14.18
C ILE A 479 19.98 -19.94 -13.50
N ILE A 480 21.15 -19.67 -12.94
CA ILE A 480 22.04 -20.63 -12.25
C ILE A 480 22.68 -19.90 -11.07
N PHE A 481 23.04 -20.60 -9.99
CA PHE A 481 23.99 -20.13 -8.96
C PHE A 481 25.35 -20.82 -9.18
N GLN A 482 26.44 -20.05 -9.13
CA GLN A 482 27.81 -20.56 -9.33
C GLN A 482 28.71 -20.19 -8.16
N TYR A 483 29.70 -21.04 -7.85
CA TYR A 483 30.55 -20.86 -6.67
C TYR A 483 31.25 -19.50 -6.67
N GLY A 484 31.22 -18.83 -5.51
CA GLY A 484 31.76 -17.48 -5.30
C GLY A 484 30.69 -16.39 -5.24
N LEU A 485 31.14 -15.14 -5.07
CA LEU A 485 30.29 -13.96 -5.16
C LEU A 485 30.21 -13.52 -6.62
N HIS A 486 28.99 -13.48 -7.16
CA HIS A 486 28.76 -13.03 -8.53
C HIS A 486 27.97 -11.75 -8.54
N ASN A 487 28.55 -10.69 -9.12
CA ASN A 487 27.94 -9.37 -9.10
C ASN A 487 26.76 -9.30 -10.09
N VAL A 488 25.66 -8.71 -9.63
CA VAL A 488 24.46 -8.43 -10.42
C VAL A 488 24.45 -6.97 -10.82
N ILE A 489 24.48 -6.07 -9.83
CA ILE A 489 24.50 -4.61 -10.02
C ILE A 489 25.55 -4.01 -9.10
N TYR A 490 26.21 -2.96 -9.56
CA TYR A 490 27.23 -2.26 -8.78
C TYR A 490 27.22 -0.75 -9.05
N PHE A 491 27.05 0.03 -7.98
CA PHE A 491 27.13 1.50 -7.96
C PHE A 491 28.42 1.92 -7.25
N VAL A 492 29.26 2.68 -7.94
CA VAL A 492 30.59 3.06 -7.44
C VAL A 492 30.94 4.49 -7.81
N VAL A 493 31.63 5.17 -6.89
CA VAL A 493 32.34 6.42 -7.18
C VAL A 493 33.78 6.09 -7.55
N GLU A 494 34.25 6.57 -8.69
CA GLU A 494 35.67 6.57 -9.01
C GLU A 494 36.34 7.79 -8.36
N SER A 495 37.27 7.58 -7.43
CA SER A 495 38.11 8.65 -6.92
C SER A 495 39.46 8.66 -7.65
N ASN A 496 39.95 9.87 -7.98
CA ASN A 496 41.25 10.07 -8.64
C ASN A 496 42.46 9.90 -7.71
N ALA A 497 42.26 9.48 -6.46
CA ALA A 497 43.33 9.28 -5.48
C ALA A 497 43.42 7.79 -5.12
N PHE A 498 44.33 7.09 -5.79
CA PHE A 498 44.89 5.78 -5.41
C PHE A 498 43.92 4.78 -4.74
N ASN A 499 43.30 3.93 -5.57
CA ASN A 499 42.93 2.53 -5.26
C ASN A 499 41.96 2.20 -4.11
N ASN A 500 41.12 3.12 -3.62
CA ASN A 500 39.96 2.73 -2.79
C ASN A 500 38.64 3.07 -3.51
N ARG A 501 38.08 2.10 -4.23
CA ARG A 501 36.71 2.16 -4.74
C ARG A 501 35.76 2.36 -3.57
N SER A 502 35.00 3.45 -3.59
CA SER A 502 33.97 3.70 -2.57
C SER A 502 32.66 3.10 -3.07
N GLU A 503 32.41 1.85 -2.71
CA GLU A 503 31.16 1.16 -3.03
C GLU A 503 30.00 1.91 -2.36
N ILE A 504 28.98 2.26 -3.14
CA ILE A 504 27.76 2.88 -2.61
C ILE A 504 26.73 1.80 -2.34
N LEU A 505 26.51 0.97 -3.35
CA LEU A 505 25.46 -0.03 -3.38
C LEU A 505 25.86 -1.14 -4.33
N GLY A 506 25.59 -2.38 -3.95
CA GLY A 506 25.79 -3.51 -4.82
C GLY A 506 24.89 -4.67 -4.48
N ILE A 507 24.65 -5.50 -5.49
CA ILE A 507 23.83 -6.69 -5.41
C ILE A 507 24.67 -7.84 -5.96
N TRP A 508 24.80 -8.92 -5.20
CA TRP A 508 25.48 -10.15 -5.59
C TRP A 508 24.57 -11.35 -5.35
N LEU A 509 24.82 -12.45 -6.06
CA LEU A 509 24.35 -13.77 -5.65
C LEU A 509 25.44 -14.42 -4.78
N ASP A 510 25.05 -14.92 -3.60
CA ASP A 510 25.93 -15.53 -2.61
C ASP A 510 25.81 -17.05 -2.60
N GLU A 511 26.94 -17.72 -2.83
CA GLU A 511 27.08 -19.17 -2.84
C GLU A 511 27.75 -19.71 -1.56
N ASN A 512 27.12 -19.54 -0.41
CA ASN A 512 27.26 -20.54 0.65
C ASN A 512 26.29 -21.72 0.43
N GLY A 513 25.87 -21.99 -0.81
CA GLY A 513 24.93 -23.06 -1.17
C GLY A 513 23.48 -22.88 -0.67
N LYS A 514 23.00 -21.64 -0.53
CA LYS A 514 21.67 -21.37 0.07
C LYS A 514 20.74 -20.51 -0.78
N GLU A 515 21.00 -20.32 -2.07
CA GLU A 515 20.12 -19.58 -2.99
C GLU A 515 19.78 -18.16 -2.46
N ARG A 516 20.82 -17.38 -2.08
CA ARG A 516 20.64 -16.07 -1.45
C ARG A 516 21.22 -14.94 -2.29
N LEU A 517 20.50 -13.84 -2.32
CA LEU A 517 20.96 -12.52 -2.72
C LEU A 517 21.76 -11.91 -1.56
N LYS A 518 22.90 -11.29 -1.84
CA LYS A 518 23.62 -10.39 -0.93
C LYS A 518 23.49 -8.96 -1.46
N ILE A 519 22.89 -8.08 -0.66
CA ILE A 519 22.81 -6.64 -0.93
C ILE A 519 23.80 -5.94 0.01
N VAL A 520 24.68 -5.11 -0.54
CA VAL A 520 25.57 -4.24 0.24
C VAL A 520 25.16 -2.80 -0.03
N ALA A 521 25.08 -2.00 1.02
CA ALA A 521 24.81 -0.57 0.92
C ALA A 521 25.64 0.22 1.94
N LEU A 522 26.11 1.40 1.56
CA LEU A 522 26.81 2.32 2.44
C LEU A 522 25.81 3.07 3.34
N ILE A 523 25.71 2.65 4.60
CA ILE A 523 24.80 3.21 5.59
C ILE A 523 25.62 3.66 6.80
N ASN A 524 25.45 4.90 7.26
CA ASN A 524 26.24 5.48 8.36
C ASN A 524 27.76 5.39 8.14
N LYS A 525 28.22 5.65 6.90
CA LYS A 525 29.63 5.50 6.46
C LYS A 525 30.20 4.08 6.57
N ASN A 526 29.37 3.06 6.80
CA ASN A 526 29.79 1.66 6.87
C ASN A 526 29.08 0.83 5.80
N LEU A 527 29.81 -0.08 5.16
CA LEU A 527 29.21 -1.05 4.22
C LEU A 527 28.41 -2.09 5.00
N THR A 528 27.09 -1.98 4.92
CA THR A 528 26.15 -2.90 5.57
C THR A 528 25.73 -3.97 4.58
N SER A 529 25.90 -5.24 4.94
CA SER A 529 25.45 -6.38 4.12
C SER A 529 24.12 -6.92 4.63
N PHE A 530 23.23 -7.25 3.70
CA PHE A 530 21.94 -7.89 3.93
C PHE A 530 21.82 -9.12 3.03
N TYR A 531 21.22 -10.19 3.54
CA TYR A 531 21.06 -11.45 2.81
C TYR A 531 19.58 -11.84 2.74
N TYR A 532 19.13 -12.27 1.56
CA TYR A 532 17.74 -12.66 1.34
C TYR A 532 17.63 -13.86 0.38
N PRO A 533 16.84 -14.90 0.68
CA PRO A 533 16.66 -16.03 -0.22
C PRO A 533 15.85 -15.63 -1.46
N ILE A 534 16.27 -16.10 -2.64
CA ILE A 534 15.54 -15.94 -3.91
C ILE A 534 15.58 -17.24 -4.69
N GLU A 535 14.55 -17.49 -5.51
CA GLU A 535 14.41 -18.75 -6.23
C GLU A 535 15.00 -18.68 -7.65
N ILE A 536 15.62 -19.77 -8.09
CA ILE A 536 16.14 -19.95 -9.45
C ILE A 536 14.99 -19.97 -10.47
N ASN A 537 15.21 -19.39 -11.65
CA ASN A 537 14.24 -19.27 -12.73
C ASN A 537 12.94 -18.52 -12.36
N MET A 538 12.95 -17.77 -11.25
CA MET A 538 11.83 -16.94 -10.83
C MET A 538 12.22 -15.46 -10.75
N TRP A 539 11.32 -14.60 -11.22
CA TRP A 539 11.50 -13.16 -11.12
C TRP A 539 11.37 -12.70 -9.67
N SER A 540 12.39 -12.01 -9.19
CA SER A 540 12.41 -11.31 -7.91
C SER A 540 12.56 -9.82 -8.14
N LYS A 541 11.61 -9.03 -7.64
CA LYS A 541 11.67 -7.58 -7.64
C LYS A 541 12.42 -7.08 -6.41
N ILE A 542 13.46 -6.29 -6.64
CA ILE A 542 14.33 -5.73 -5.61
C ILE A 542 14.14 -4.21 -5.64
N GLU A 543 13.85 -3.62 -4.49
CA GLU A 543 13.78 -2.16 -4.33
C GLU A 543 14.68 -1.72 -3.19
N LEU A 544 15.56 -0.77 -3.48
CA LEU A 544 16.52 -0.20 -2.55
C LEU A 544 16.25 1.30 -2.51
N SER A 545 15.88 1.83 -1.35
CA SER A 545 15.50 3.23 -1.24
C SER A 545 16.10 3.90 -0.04
N GLN A 546 16.55 5.13 -0.25
CA GLN A 546 16.88 6.07 0.80
C GLN A 546 15.96 7.28 0.69
N GLY A 547 15.21 7.59 1.75
CA GLY A 547 14.26 8.69 1.76
C GLY A 547 14.24 9.43 3.09
N PHE A 548 13.96 10.74 3.05
CA PHE A 548 13.77 11.54 4.24
C PHE A 548 12.29 11.52 4.66
N ASN A 549 12.01 11.02 5.85
CA ASN A 549 10.63 10.89 6.33
C ASN A 549 10.11 12.12 7.10
N GLY A 550 10.85 13.23 7.09
CA GLY A 550 10.58 14.44 7.88
C GLY A 550 11.41 14.56 9.16
N PHE A 551 12.00 13.47 9.65
CA PHE A 551 12.83 13.46 10.87
C PHE A 551 14.25 12.97 10.63
N PHE A 552 14.40 11.88 9.89
CA PHE A 552 15.69 11.26 9.59
C PHE A 552 15.63 10.57 8.22
N TYR A 553 16.81 10.27 7.67
CA TYR A 553 16.91 9.46 6.47
C TYR A 553 16.78 7.98 6.82
N LEU A 554 15.91 7.28 6.11
CA LEU A 554 15.69 5.85 6.27
C LEU A 554 16.13 5.13 5.01
N TYR A 555 17.04 4.17 5.16
CA TYR A 555 17.38 3.21 4.11
C TYR A 555 16.49 1.98 4.24
N THR A 556 15.92 1.51 3.13
CA THR A 556 15.00 0.38 3.08
C THR A 556 15.32 -0.58 1.94
N ILE A 557 15.08 -1.86 2.16
CA ILE A 557 15.11 -2.92 1.15
C ILE A 557 13.74 -3.56 1.11
N ARG A 558 13.12 -3.59 -0.06
CA ARG A 558 11.92 -4.38 -0.32
C ARG A 558 12.20 -5.49 -1.32
N MET A 559 11.65 -6.65 -1.06
CA MET A 559 11.69 -7.82 -1.93
C MET A 559 10.26 -8.18 -2.30
N ASN A 560 9.94 -8.20 -3.59
CA ASN A 560 8.59 -8.45 -4.09
C ASN A 560 7.51 -7.58 -3.39
N GLY A 561 7.84 -6.30 -3.16
CA GLY A 561 6.98 -5.33 -2.46
C GLY A 561 6.96 -5.47 -0.93
N LYS A 562 7.53 -6.52 -0.34
CA LYS A 562 7.61 -6.71 1.11
C LYS A 562 8.84 -5.99 1.67
N LEU A 563 8.68 -5.12 2.66
CA LEU A 563 9.81 -4.55 3.42
C LEU A 563 10.52 -5.66 4.20
N VAL A 564 11.79 -5.89 3.89
CA VAL A 564 12.62 -6.94 4.51
C VAL A 564 13.79 -6.39 5.32
N PHE A 565 14.17 -5.14 5.08
CA PHE A 565 15.19 -4.45 5.86
C PHE A 565 14.89 -2.95 5.93
N SER A 566 15.22 -2.35 7.08
CA SER A 566 15.18 -0.90 7.27
C SER A 566 16.24 -0.48 8.28
N SER A 567 16.94 0.61 8.02
CA SER A 567 17.93 1.19 8.92
C SER A 567 17.97 2.71 8.83
N ILE A 568 18.18 3.38 9.97
CA ILE A 568 18.33 4.84 10.03
C ILE A 568 19.74 5.19 9.52
N ASN A 569 19.83 6.10 8.55
CA ASN A 569 21.09 6.65 8.05
C ASN A 569 21.29 8.08 8.58
N ASN A 570 22.01 8.20 9.69
CA ASN A 570 22.37 9.47 10.33
C ASN A 570 23.50 10.20 9.61
N HIS A 571 24.27 9.51 8.76
CA HIS A 571 25.36 10.10 7.97
C HIS A 571 25.08 10.00 6.47
N VAL A 572 23.93 10.52 6.06
CA VAL A 572 23.57 10.59 4.65
C VAL A 572 24.46 11.57 3.89
N GLN A 573 24.88 11.18 2.69
CA GLN A 573 25.63 12.02 1.76
C GLN A 573 25.15 11.80 0.33
N SER A 574 25.34 12.79 -0.53
CA SER A 574 25.25 12.66 -1.98
C SER A 574 26.59 12.16 -2.54
N PHE A 575 26.56 11.59 -3.72
CA PHE A 575 27.74 11.05 -4.40
C PHE A 575 27.82 11.61 -5.81
N ASP A 576 28.94 12.24 -6.14
CA ASP A 576 29.17 12.75 -7.50
C ASP A 576 29.74 11.63 -8.39
N ILE A 577 29.37 11.66 -9.67
CA ILE A 577 29.88 10.79 -10.74
C ILE A 577 29.77 9.29 -10.36
N VAL A 578 28.54 8.83 -10.16
CA VAL A 578 28.29 7.43 -9.84
C VAL A 578 28.18 6.62 -11.11
N LYS A 579 29.06 5.63 -11.25
CA LYS A 579 29.00 4.65 -12.34
C LYS A 579 28.16 3.44 -11.93
N VAL A 580 27.32 3.00 -12.85
CA VAL A 580 26.42 1.86 -12.68
C VAL A 580 26.81 0.74 -13.64
N TYR A 581 27.04 -0.45 -13.10
CA TYR A 581 27.39 -1.64 -13.87
C TYR A 581 26.36 -2.75 -13.67
N ALA A 582 26.10 -3.52 -14.73
CA ALA A 582 25.48 -4.86 -14.65
C ALA A 582 26.59 -5.90 -14.69
N SER A 583 26.89 -6.52 -13.55
CA SER A 583 28.12 -7.25 -13.28
C SER A 583 29.36 -6.37 -13.44
N ASN A 584 30.03 -6.04 -12.34
CA ASN A 584 31.29 -5.31 -12.37
C ASN A 584 32.41 -6.10 -13.10
N SER A 585 33.51 -5.43 -13.42
CA SER A 585 34.61 -6.00 -14.22
C SER A 585 35.53 -6.93 -13.42
N TRP A 586 35.35 -7.03 -12.10
CA TRP A 586 36.36 -7.64 -11.20
C TRP A 586 35.85 -8.92 -10.54
N ASP A 587 34.54 -9.04 -10.35
CA ASP A 587 33.87 -10.25 -9.86
C ASP A 587 33.52 -11.20 -11.01
N ASN A 588 33.12 -12.42 -10.67
CA ASN A 588 32.60 -13.37 -11.65
C ASN A 588 31.19 -12.94 -12.11
N VAL A 589 30.86 -13.24 -13.36
CA VAL A 589 29.55 -12.90 -13.95
C VAL A 589 28.56 -13.97 -13.60
N GLN A 590 27.43 -13.55 -13.03
CA GLN A 590 26.32 -14.45 -12.83
C GLN A 590 25.58 -14.72 -14.14
N LYS A 591 25.16 -15.96 -14.36
CA LYS A 591 24.10 -16.25 -15.34
C LYS A 591 22.75 -15.84 -14.76
N ALA A 592 22.38 -14.58 -14.96
CA ALA A 592 21.07 -14.05 -14.61
C ALA A 592 20.58 -13.06 -15.67
N ILE A 593 19.28 -12.76 -15.63
CA ILE A 593 18.60 -11.81 -16.51
C ILE A 593 18.02 -10.71 -15.64
N ILE A 594 18.19 -9.46 -16.08
CA ILE A 594 17.56 -8.29 -15.46
C ILE A 594 16.61 -7.60 -16.43
N LYS A 595 15.60 -6.93 -15.88
CA LYS A 595 14.72 -5.99 -16.61
C LYS A 595 14.18 -4.94 -15.63
N ASN A 596 13.50 -3.93 -16.17
CA ASN A 596 12.84 -2.89 -15.39
C ASN A 596 13.80 -2.23 -14.38
N PHE A 597 15.08 -2.09 -14.75
CA PHE A 597 16.08 -1.44 -13.90
C PHE A 597 15.96 0.07 -14.06
N PHE A 598 15.46 0.75 -13.04
CA PHE A 598 15.35 2.19 -13.02
C PHE A 598 15.90 2.80 -11.74
N VAL A 599 16.31 4.06 -11.87
CA VAL A 599 16.69 4.92 -10.76
C VAL A 599 15.76 6.13 -10.74
N ILE A 600 15.37 6.50 -9.54
CA ILE A 600 14.72 7.76 -9.23
C ILE A 600 15.65 8.48 -8.26
N ASN A 601 16.05 9.69 -8.61
CA ASN A 601 17.12 10.42 -7.94
C ASN A 601 16.65 11.82 -7.54
N GLY A 602 17.27 12.40 -6.51
CA GLY A 602 17.02 13.78 -6.07
C GLY A 602 16.11 13.92 -4.86
N ASN A 603 16.13 15.09 -4.21
CA ASN A 603 15.05 15.56 -3.34
C ASN A 603 13.96 16.23 -4.20
N LEU A 604 12.76 16.34 -3.67
CA LEU A 604 11.53 16.87 -4.23
C LEU A 604 11.60 18.36 -4.65
N TYR A 605 12.76 19.02 -4.47
CA TYR A 605 12.99 20.44 -4.70
C TYR A 605 14.23 20.75 -5.55
N ASP A 606 15.08 19.76 -5.82
CA ASP A 606 16.28 19.94 -6.62
C ASP A 606 16.06 19.33 -8.01
N ALA A 607 16.39 20.08 -9.06
CA ALA A 607 16.38 19.55 -10.42
C ALA A 607 17.40 18.41 -10.48
N ALA A 608 16.95 17.19 -10.79
CA ALA A 608 17.85 16.06 -10.95
C ALA A 608 18.69 16.27 -12.22
N ASP A 609 20.01 16.15 -12.09
CA ASP A 609 20.91 16.10 -13.24
C ASP A 609 20.62 14.84 -14.08
N PHE A 610 20.69 14.99 -15.40
CA PHE A 610 20.35 13.93 -16.35
C PHE A 610 21.27 12.71 -16.21
N ILE A 611 20.73 11.50 -16.01
CA ILE A 611 21.54 10.28 -16.00
C ILE A 611 21.94 9.94 -17.45
N ALA A 612 23.24 9.90 -17.71
CA ALA A 612 23.78 9.45 -18.98
C ALA A 612 23.65 7.93 -19.08
N ILE A 613 22.60 7.46 -19.76
CA ILE A 613 22.41 6.04 -20.06
C ILE A 613 23.26 5.68 -21.28
N HIS A 614 24.02 4.59 -21.20
CA HIS A 614 24.86 4.10 -22.28
C HIS A 614 24.19 2.91 -23.00
N PRO A 615 23.45 3.15 -24.09
CA PRO A 615 22.82 2.08 -24.85
C PRO A 615 23.88 1.36 -25.71
N LYS A 616 24.30 0.17 -25.28
CA LYS A 616 24.86 -0.87 -26.16
C LYS A 616 24.39 -2.27 -25.74
#